data_AF-A0A9N9EHW5-F1
#
_entry.id   AF-A0A9N9EHW5-F1
#
_cell.length_a   1.000
_cell.length_b   1.000
_cell.length_c   1.000
_cell.angle_alpha   90.00
_cell.angle_beta   90.00
_cell.angle_gamma   90.00
#
_symmetry.space_group_name_H-M   'P 1'
#
loop_
_entity.id
_entity.type
_entity.pdbx_description
1 polymer ?
#
loop_
_entity_poly.entity_id
_entity_poly.type
_entity_poly.pdbx_seq_one_letter_code
_entity_poly.pdbx_strand_id
1 'polypeptide(L)'
;MEHSDNIINEIVALKNKFNSDEQTAILKEIAQNVRKFEEITNQKSEKLRNELRTLNRKLTTIQASTKKTIEQNEAGFNDLMVKYEREKFDLDESITQLDAEEKYPLELEELENMNIEDETLPKDDITSLQLHVYRKLGIQFIEDEETHELKARIESPDNNDIHTLVIDDRHSQYFMTNHLWELSTGS
;
A
#
# COMPACT_ATOMS: atom_id res chain seq x y z
N MET A 1 -113.15 29.19 -11.44
CA MET A 1 -112.04 29.83 -12.19
C MET A 1 -110.90 30.26 -11.26
N GLU A 2 -111.16 30.80 -10.07
CA GLU A 2 -110.06 31.20 -9.15
C GLU A 2 -109.17 30.06 -8.62
N HIS A 3 -109.73 28.86 -8.38
CA HIS A 3 -108.95 27.72 -7.88
C HIS A 3 -108.01 27.11 -8.93
N SER A 4 -108.36 27.16 -10.22
CA SER A 4 -107.48 26.68 -11.29
C SER A 4 -106.26 27.57 -11.46
N ASP A 5 -106.43 28.89 -11.32
CA ASP A 5 -105.33 29.85 -11.45
C ASP A 5 -104.32 29.72 -10.31
N ASN A 6 -104.79 29.36 -9.11
CA ASN A 6 -103.92 29.18 -7.94
C ASN A 6 -103.04 27.93 -8.07
N ILE A 7 -103.59 26.82 -8.58
CA ILE A 7 -102.83 25.59 -8.86
C ILE A 7 -101.80 25.83 -9.97
N ILE A 8 -102.17 26.57 -11.02
CA ILE A 8 -101.24 26.92 -12.11
C ILE A 8 -100.07 27.75 -11.58
N ASN A 9 -100.34 28.74 -10.72
CA ASN A 9 -99.29 29.57 -10.11
C ASN A 9 -98.36 28.75 -9.20
N GLU A 10 -98.90 27.76 -8.48
CA GLU A 10 -98.11 26.88 -7.62
C GLU A 10 -97.23 25.91 -8.44
N ILE A 11 -97.74 25.39 -9.56
CA ILE A 11 -96.97 24.58 -10.52
C ILE A 11 -95.85 25.40 -11.16
N VAL A 12 -96.11 26.67 -11.52
CA VAL A 12 -95.09 27.58 -12.06
C VAL A 12 -94.03 27.90 -11.00
N ALA A 13 -94.42 28.12 -9.75
CA ALA A 13 -93.48 28.32 -8.64
C ALA A 13 -92.62 27.08 -8.37
N LEU A 14 -93.19 25.87 -8.46
CA LEU A 14 -92.45 24.61 -8.34
C LEU A 14 -91.50 24.38 -9.51
N LYS A 15 -91.91 24.73 -10.74
CA LYS A 15 -91.04 24.69 -11.93
C LYS A 15 -89.85 25.64 -11.79
N ASN A 16 -90.06 26.84 -11.26
CA ASN A 16 -88.96 27.79 -11.04
C ASN A 16 -88.03 27.36 -9.90
N LYS A 17 -88.54 26.63 -8.89
CA LYS A 17 -87.71 25.98 -7.85
C LYS A 17 -86.89 24.83 -8.41
N PHE A 18 -87.40 24.12 -9.42
CA PHE A 18 -86.63 23.19 -10.23
C PHE A 18 -85.86 23.95 -11.32
N ASN A 19 -84.82 24.68 -10.90
CA ASN A 19 -83.92 25.43 -11.78
C ASN A 19 -83.01 24.45 -12.56
N SER A 20 -83.61 23.65 -13.44
CA SER A 20 -82.96 22.60 -14.24
C SER A 20 -81.84 23.18 -15.11
N ASP A 21 -81.96 24.45 -15.52
CA ASP A 21 -80.96 25.14 -16.32
C ASP A 21 -79.68 25.42 -15.51
N GLU A 22 -79.81 25.80 -14.23
CA GLU A 22 -78.68 25.96 -13.32
C GLU A 22 -77.98 24.63 -13.05
N GLN A 23 -78.74 23.56 -12.83
CA GLN A 23 -78.17 22.22 -12.64
C GLN A 23 -77.45 21.73 -13.91
N THR A 24 -78.00 21.98 -15.10
CA THR A 24 -77.33 21.61 -16.36
C THR A 24 -76.07 22.44 -16.62
N ALA A 25 -76.06 23.72 -16.20
CA ALA A 25 -74.88 24.57 -16.26
C ALA A 25 -73.77 24.06 -15.33
N ILE A 26 -74.10 23.69 -14.08
CA ILE A 26 -73.15 23.10 -13.12
C ILE A 26 -72.62 21.76 -13.64
N LEU A 27 -73.49 20.90 -14.19
CA LEU A 27 -73.06 19.63 -14.79
C LEU A 27 -72.11 19.83 -15.97
N LYS A 28 -72.35 20.85 -16.79
CA LYS A 28 -71.45 21.22 -17.90
C LYS A 28 -70.11 21.73 -17.40
N GLU A 29 -70.10 22.51 -16.32
CA GLU A 29 -68.87 22.97 -15.66
C GLU A 29 -68.08 21.79 -15.06
N ILE A 30 -68.76 20.87 -14.38
CA ILE A 30 -68.16 19.64 -13.85
C ILE A 30 -67.56 18.83 -14.99
N ALA A 31 -68.27 18.64 -16.11
CA ALA A 31 -67.75 17.92 -17.27
C ALA A 31 -66.51 18.61 -17.88
N GLN A 32 -66.48 19.94 -17.90
CA GLN A 32 -65.29 20.68 -18.33
C GLN A 32 -64.12 20.51 -17.34
N ASN A 33 -64.38 20.51 -16.04
CA ASN A 33 -63.36 20.30 -15.02
C ASN A 33 -62.79 18.87 -15.06
N VAL A 34 -63.63 17.86 -15.31
CA VAL A 34 -63.19 16.49 -15.53
C VAL A 34 -62.28 16.39 -16.76
N ARG A 35 -62.64 17.03 -17.88
CA ARG A 35 -61.78 17.06 -19.07
C ARG A 35 -60.43 17.74 -18.81
N LYS A 36 -60.44 18.88 -18.11
CA LYS A 36 -59.19 19.56 -17.69
C LYS A 36 -58.35 18.67 -16.79
N PHE A 37 -58.99 17.94 -15.87
CA PHE A 37 -58.30 17.00 -14.98
C PHE A 37 -57.68 15.84 -15.76
N GLU A 38 -58.40 15.25 -16.71
CA GLU A 38 -57.88 14.21 -17.62
C GLU A 38 -56.70 14.74 -18.45
N GLU A 39 -56.78 15.96 -18.95
CA GLU A 39 -55.68 16.57 -19.70
C GLU A 39 -54.44 16.77 -18.82
N ILE A 40 -54.59 17.31 -17.60
CA ILE A 40 -53.49 17.52 -16.66
C ILE A 40 -52.87 16.17 -16.24
N THR A 41 -53.69 15.16 -15.98
CA THR A 41 -53.20 13.84 -15.57
C THR A 41 -52.45 13.15 -16.71
N ASN A 42 -52.95 13.22 -17.94
CA ASN A 42 -52.25 12.73 -19.13
C ASN A 42 -50.93 13.48 -19.35
N GLN A 43 -50.93 14.81 -19.27
CA GLN A 43 -49.71 15.61 -19.40
C GLN A 43 -48.66 15.24 -18.33
N LYS A 44 -49.08 15.05 -17.07
CA LYS A 44 -48.18 14.61 -15.99
C LYS A 44 -47.64 13.20 -16.23
N SER A 45 -48.49 12.27 -16.66
CA SER A 45 -48.08 10.91 -17.02
C SER A 45 -47.04 10.91 -18.14
N GLU A 46 -47.26 11.69 -19.20
CA GLU A 46 -46.30 11.80 -20.32
C GLU A 46 -44.99 12.46 -19.89
N LYS A 47 -45.02 13.49 -19.04
CA LYS A 47 -43.80 14.10 -18.47
C LYS A 47 -42.98 13.08 -17.67
N LEU A 48 -43.62 12.34 -16.76
CA LEU A 48 -42.94 11.31 -15.96
C LEU A 48 -42.39 10.18 -16.84
N ARG A 49 -43.12 9.75 -17.87
CA ARG A 49 -42.64 8.76 -18.85
C ARG A 49 -41.41 9.25 -19.59
N ASN A 50 -41.40 10.52 -20.00
CA ASN A 50 -40.25 11.13 -20.67
C ASN A 50 -39.05 11.24 -19.72
N GLU A 51 -39.25 11.68 -18.48
CA GLU A 51 -38.20 11.73 -17.46
C GLU A 51 -37.62 10.34 -17.21
N LEU A 52 -38.45 9.33 -16.98
CA LEU A 52 -38.02 7.93 -16.83
C LEU A 52 -37.25 7.44 -18.06
N ARG A 53 -37.70 7.78 -19.28
CA ARG A 53 -37.00 7.41 -20.50
C ARG A 53 -35.63 8.07 -20.60
N THR A 54 -35.51 9.34 -20.22
CA THR A 54 -34.21 10.03 -20.19
C THR A 54 -33.28 9.48 -19.13
N LEU A 55 -33.81 9.16 -17.94
CA LEU A 55 -33.03 8.57 -16.86
C LEU A 55 -32.55 7.17 -17.23
N ASN A 56 -33.42 6.36 -17.84
CA ASN A 56 -33.06 5.03 -18.33
C ASN A 56 -31.97 5.11 -19.40
N ARG A 57 -32.07 6.07 -20.35
CA ARG A 57 -31.00 6.33 -21.31
C ARG A 57 -29.68 6.69 -20.61
N LYS A 58 -29.69 7.62 -19.65
CA LYS A 58 -28.49 7.98 -18.87
C LYS A 58 -27.90 6.75 -18.15
N LEU A 59 -28.75 5.93 -17.54
CA LEU A 59 -28.34 4.70 -16.86
C LEU A 59 -27.66 3.74 -17.85
N THR A 60 -28.28 3.48 -19.01
CA THR A 60 -27.68 2.61 -20.04
C THR A 60 -26.35 3.15 -20.56
N THR A 61 -26.21 4.47 -20.73
CA THR A 61 -24.94 5.10 -21.13
C THR A 61 -23.87 4.94 -20.05
N ILE A 62 -24.23 5.15 -18.78
CA ILE A 62 -23.30 4.97 -17.65
C ILE A 62 -22.88 3.51 -17.57
N GLN A 63 -23.80 2.55 -17.60
CA GLN A 63 -23.49 1.12 -17.59
C GLN A 63 -22.54 0.73 -18.73
N ALA A 64 -22.80 1.20 -19.95
CA ALA A 64 -21.92 0.95 -21.09
C ALA A 64 -20.52 1.55 -20.87
N SER A 65 -20.43 2.78 -20.33
CA SER A 65 -19.15 3.42 -20.02
C SER A 65 -18.37 2.69 -18.93
N THR A 66 -19.03 2.30 -17.83
CA THR A 66 -18.42 1.57 -16.72
C THR A 66 -17.91 0.21 -17.18
N LYS A 67 -18.72 -0.52 -17.97
CA LYS A 67 -18.29 -1.81 -18.54
C LYS A 67 -17.04 -1.64 -19.40
N LYS A 68 -17.00 -0.63 -20.27
CA LYS A 68 -15.83 -0.33 -21.10
C LYS A 68 -14.59 0.01 -20.25
N THR A 69 -14.74 0.81 -19.20
CA THR A 69 -13.63 1.14 -18.30
C THR A 69 -13.12 -0.09 -17.55
N ILE A 70 -14.01 -0.98 -17.11
CA ILE A 70 -13.62 -2.23 -16.46
C ILE A 70 -12.83 -3.11 -17.44
N GLU A 71 -13.34 -3.33 -18.65
CA GLU A 71 -12.65 -4.14 -19.67
C GLU A 71 -11.28 -3.57 -20.05
N GLN A 72 -11.17 -2.23 -20.15
CA GLN A 72 -9.88 -1.56 -20.42
C GLN A 72 -8.90 -1.69 -19.25
N ASN A 73 -9.38 -1.52 -18.02
CA ASN A 73 -8.56 -1.66 -16.82
C ASN A 73 -8.15 -3.12 -16.59
N GLU A 74 -9.01 -4.09 -16.89
CA GLU A 74 -8.72 -5.52 -16.75
C GLU A 74 -7.60 -5.96 -17.71
N ALA A 75 -7.63 -5.48 -18.96
CA ALA A 75 -6.54 -5.74 -19.91
C ALA A 75 -5.20 -5.15 -19.44
N GLY A 76 -5.20 -3.91 -18.94
CA GLY A 76 -4.00 -3.27 -18.40
C GLY A 76 -3.51 -3.91 -17.11
N PHE A 77 -4.43 -4.33 -16.24
CA PHE A 77 -4.14 -5.02 -14.98
C PHE A 77 -3.54 -6.40 -15.24
N ASN A 78 -4.10 -7.17 -16.18
CA ASN A 78 -3.56 -8.48 -16.55
C ASN A 78 -2.15 -8.36 -17.15
N ASP A 79 -1.88 -7.34 -17.98
CA ASP A 79 -0.53 -7.11 -18.52
C ASP A 79 0.47 -6.73 -17.42
N LEU A 80 0.06 -5.88 -16.47
CA LEU A 80 0.87 -5.56 -15.28
C LEU A 80 1.09 -6.78 -14.40
N MET A 81 0.07 -7.60 -14.18
CA MET A 81 0.16 -8.82 -13.39
C MET A 81 1.18 -9.79 -14.00
N VAL A 82 1.11 -10.02 -15.31
CA VAL A 82 2.07 -10.88 -16.03
C VAL A 82 3.50 -10.31 -15.95
N LYS A 83 3.68 -8.98 -15.99
CA LYS A 83 4.99 -8.36 -15.80
C LYS A 83 5.53 -8.61 -14.39
N TYR A 84 4.72 -8.40 -13.36
CA TYR A 84 5.13 -8.68 -11.98
C TYR A 84 5.39 -10.17 -11.72
N GLU A 85 4.64 -11.07 -12.35
CA GLU A 85 4.91 -12.51 -12.27
C GLU A 85 6.25 -12.88 -12.90
N ARG A 86 6.63 -12.25 -14.02
CA ARG A 86 7.95 -12.42 -14.62
C ARG A 86 9.05 -11.84 -13.76
N GLU A 87 8.91 -10.61 -13.28
CA GLU A 87 9.89 -9.98 -12.40
C GLU A 87 10.09 -10.79 -11.12
N LYS A 88 9.00 -11.33 -10.55
CA LYS A 88 9.08 -12.23 -9.40
C LYS A 88 9.82 -13.52 -9.74
N PHE A 89 9.54 -14.12 -10.90
CA PHE A 89 10.25 -15.31 -11.35
C PHE A 89 11.75 -15.05 -11.52
N ASP A 90 12.12 -13.93 -12.15
CA ASP A 90 13.53 -13.54 -12.34
C ASP A 90 14.23 -13.29 -10.98
N LEU A 91 13.53 -12.69 -10.02
CA LEU A 91 14.04 -12.51 -8.65
C LEU A 91 14.19 -13.82 -7.91
N ASP A 92 13.18 -14.71 -7.97
CA ASP A 92 13.23 -16.03 -7.35
C ASP A 92 14.38 -16.85 -7.98
N GLU A 93 14.58 -16.76 -9.30
CA GLU A 93 15.71 -17.37 -9.98
C GLU A 93 17.05 -16.79 -9.51
N SER A 94 17.17 -15.46 -9.42
CA SER A 94 18.37 -14.79 -8.87
C SER A 94 18.67 -15.21 -7.43
N ILE A 95 17.65 -15.32 -6.58
CA ILE A 95 17.79 -15.81 -5.20
C ILE A 95 18.29 -17.25 -5.21
N THR A 96 17.71 -18.14 -6.03
CA THR A 96 18.18 -19.53 -6.10
C THR A 96 19.61 -19.65 -6.63
N GLN A 97 20.02 -18.76 -7.54
CA GLN A 97 21.39 -18.71 -8.04
C GLN A 97 22.34 -18.23 -6.94
N LEU A 98 21.97 -17.20 -6.18
CA LEU A 98 22.75 -16.73 -5.03
C LEU A 98 22.84 -17.81 -3.95
N ASP A 99 21.73 -18.45 -3.58
CA ASP A 99 21.71 -19.57 -2.63
C ASP A 99 22.53 -20.78 -3.13
N ALA A 100 22.66 -20.97 -4.45
CA ALA A 100 23.52 -21.99 -5.03
C ALA A 100 25.00 -21.58 -5.10
N GLU A 101 25.27 -20.28 -5.24
CA GLU A 101 26.60 -19.67 -5.17
C GLU A 101 27.11 -19.55 -3.73
N GLU A 102 26.21 -19.62 -2.72
CA GLU A 102 26.52 -19.90 -1.31
C GLU A 102 27.06 -21.34 -1.14
N LYS A 103 28.16 -21.66 -1.83
CA LYS A 103 29.07 -22.78 -1.56
C LYS A 103 29.85 -22.62 -0.24
N TYR A 104 29.33 -21.80 0.66
CA TYR A 104 29.83 -21.65 2.02
C TYR A 104 29.98 -22.97 2.78
N PRO A 105 29.16 -24.03 2.65
CA PRO A 105 29.42 -25.25 3.43
C PRO A 105 30.69 -25.98 3.00
N LEU A 106 31.03 -25.98 1.70
CA LEU A 106 32.28 -26.61 1.24
C LEU A 106 33.50 -25.73 1.56
N GLU A 107 33.41 -24.42 1.37
CA GLU A 107 34.52 -23.52 1.70
C GLU A 107 34.72 -23.38 3.22
N LEU A 108 33.66 -23.44 4.04
CA LEU A 108 33.81 -23.55 5.50
C LEU A 108 34.41 -24.88 5.91
N GLU A 109 34.02 -26.00 5.30
CA GLU A 109 34.59 -27.31 5.62
C GLU A 109 36.07 -27.36 5.20
N GLU A 110 36.45 -26.72 4.09
CA GLU A 110 37.85 -26.55 3.69
C GLU A 110 38.62 -25.61 4.62
N LEU A 111 38.02 -24.51 5.08
CA LEU A 111 38.62 -23.58 6.05
C LEU A 111 38.74 -24.18 7.46
N GLU A 112 37.74 -24.93 7.93
CA GLU A 112 37.78 -25.69 9.19
C GLU A 112 38.88 -26.74 9.14
N ASN A 113 39.04 -27.44 8.01
CA ASN A 113 40.12 -28.41 7.83
C ASN A 113 41.51 -27.75 7.74
N MET A 114 41.62 -26.55 7.18
CA MET A 114 42.88 -25.77 7.20
C MET A 114 43.22 -25.20 8.58
N ASN A 115 42.22 -24.87 9.41
CA ASN A 115 42.43 -24.32 10.75
C ASN A 115 42.94 -25.39 11.76
N ILE A 116 42.82 -26.68 11.44
CA ILE A 116 43.30 -27.79 12.28
C ILE A 116 44.83 -27.98 12.14
N GLU A 117 45.47 -27.47 11.08
CA GLU A 117 46.93 -27.58 10.92
C GLU A 117 47.73 -26.53 11.72
N ASP A 118 47.11 -25.44 12.19
CA ASP A 118 47.80 -24.41 13.00
C ASP A 118 47.77 -24.69 14.52
N GLU A 119 47.15 -25.78 14.97
CA GLU A 119 47.03 -26.13 16.39
C GLU A 119 48.22 -26.94 16.96
N THR A 120 49.30 -27.15 16.18
CA THR A 120 50.55 -27.64 16.76
C THR A 120 51.30 -26.48 17.44
N LEU A 121 50.96 -26.24 18.70
CA LEU A 121 51.73 -25.40 19.63
C LEU A 121 53.24 -25.66 19.47
N PRO A 122 54.05 -24.69 19.02
CA PRO A 122 55.49 -24.83 19.02
C PRO A 122 55.99 -24.76 20.46
N LYS A 123 56.46 -25.91 20.97
CA LYS A 123 57.44 -26.12 22.06
C LYS A 123 57.66 -24.96 23.05
N ASP A 124 57.24 -25.16 24.31
CA ASP A 124 57.81 -24.70 25.59
C ASP A 124 58.61 -23.38 25.69
N ASP A 125 58.41 -22.40 24.81
CA ASP A 125 59.01 -21.08 24.91
C ASP A 125 58.02 -20.10 25.54
N ILE A 126 58.41 -19.49 26.65
CA ILE A 126 57.57 -18.55 27.41
C ILE A 126 57.14 -17.37 26.52
N THR A 127 57.97 -17.00 25.54
CA THR A 127 57.72 -15.93 24.58
C THR A 127 56.61 -16.26 23.58
N SER A 128 56.51 -17.52 23.10
CA SER A 128 55.44 -17.93 22.18
C SER A 128 54.08 -17.97 22.89
N LEU A 129 54.07 -18.41 24.15
CA LEU A 129 52.88 -18.38 24.99
C LEU A 129 52.44 -16.94 25.28
N GLN A 130 53.38 -16.06 25.62
CA GLN A 130 53.09 -14.63 25.80
C GLN A 130 52.53 -14.01 24.52
N LEU A 131 53.13 -14.29 23.36
CA LEU A 131 52.63 -13.82 22.07
C LEU A 131 51.22 -14.34 21.77
N HIS A 132 50.92 -15.60 22.11
CA HIS A 132 49.59 -16.17 21.97
C HIS A 132 48.56 -15.48 22.87
N VAL A 133 48.93 -15.15 24.12
CA VAL A 133 48.08 -14.38 25.04
C VAL A 133 47.82 -12.97 24.49
N TYR A 134 48.85 -12.29 23.97
CA TYR A 134 48.68 -10.98 23.33
C TYR A 134 47.78 -11.05 22.08
N ARG A 135 47.89 -12.11 21.28
CA ARG A 135 47.01 -12.33 20.12
C ARG A 135 45.56 -12.55 20.54
N LYS A 136 45.31 -13.31 21.61
CA LYS A 136 43.95 -13.48 22.18
C LYS A 136 43.38 -12.19 22.76
N LEU A 137 44.24 -11.28 23.22
CA LEU A 137 43.86 -9.93 23.63
C LEU A 137 43.62 -8.97 22.44
N GLY A 138 43.68 -9.47 21.19
CA GLY A 138 43.45 -8.66 20.00
C GLY A 138 44.64 -7.80 19.57
N ILE A 139 45.83 -8.02 20.15
CA ILE A 139 47.05 -7.27 19.83
C ILE A 139 47.91 -8.09 18.88
N GLN A 140 48.07 -7.60 17.66
CA GLN A 140 48.92 -8.22 16.63
C GLN A 140 50.06 -7.27 16.27
N PHE A 141 51.29 -7.76 16.37
CA PHE A 141 52.48 -7.03 15.92
C PHE A 141 52.76 -7.43 14.47
N ILE A 142 52.81 -6.43 13.59
CA ILE A 142 53.10 -6.55 12.17
C ILE A 142 54.36 -5.73 11.93
N GLU A 143 55.42 -6.37 11.44
CA GLU A 143 56.58 -5.66 10.90
C GLU A 143 56.31 -5.40 9.42
N ASP A 144 56.40 -4.13 9.01
CA ASP A 144 56.21 -3.75 7.61
C ASP A 144 57.53 -4.00 6.83
N GLU A 145 57.47 -4.84 5.79
CA GLU A 145 58.65 -5.31 5.04
C GLU A 145 59.39 -4.18 4.30
N GLU A 146 58.71 -3.06 4.00
CA GLU A 146 59.34 -1.94 3.29
C GLU A 146 59.99 -0.89 4.21
N THR A 147 59.50 -0.74 5.46
CA THR A 147 59.96 0.33 6.36
C THR A 147 60.66 -0.15 7.63
N HIS A 148 60.64 -1.46 7.93
CA HIS A 148 61.11 -2.02 9.21
C HIS A 148 60.50 -1.34 10.45
N GLU A 149 59.34 -0.70 10.30
CA GLU A 149 58.63 -0.08 11.42
C GLU A 149 57.64 -1.10 12.01
N LEU A 150 57.69 -1.25 13.34
CA LEU A 150 56.80 -2.14 14.07
C LEU A 150 55.43 -1.48 14.21
N LYS A 151 54.41 -2.06 13.60
CA LYS A 151 53.01 -1.62 13.70
C LYS A 151 52.25 -2.59 14.59
N ALA A 152 51.57 -2.09 15.61
CA ALA A 152 50.65 -2.85 16.43
C ALA A 152 49.22 -2.61 15.94
N ARG A 153 48.56 -3.68 15.51
CA ARG A 153 47.12 -3.71 15.22
C ARG A 153 46.39 -4.16 16.49
N ILE A 154 45.43 -3.38 16.94
CA ILE A 154 44.64 -3.64 18.14
C ILE A 154 43.18 -3.73 17.70
N GLU A 155 42.55 -4.86 17.99
CA GLU A 155 41.13 -5.10 17.73
C GLU A 155 40.39 -5.05 19.06
N SER A 156 39.50 -4.07 19.23
CA SER A 156 38.68 -3.97 20.43
C SER A 156 37.44 -4.87 20.29
N PRO A 157 37.18 -5.79 21.23
CA PRO A 157 36.04 -6.71 21.14
C PRO A 157 34.68 -6.01 21.33
N ASP A 158 34.64 -4.86 22.01
CA ASP A 158 33.38 -4.19 22.36
C ASP A 158 32.90 -3.21 21.28
N ASN A 159 33.82 -2.60 20.52
CA ASN A 159 33.49 -1.56 19.53
C ASN A 159 33.70 -1.98 18.07
N ASN A 160 34.22 -3.19 17.82
CA ASN A 160 34.55 -3.68 16.47
C ASN A 160 35.43 -2.71 15.66
N ASP A 161 36.23 -1.90 16.35
CA ASP A 161 37.14 -0.92 15.79
C ASP A 161 38.56 -1.49 15.74
N ILE A 162 39.22 -1.30 14.60
CA ILE A 162 40.61 -1.74 14.37
C ILE A 162 41.52 -0.51 14.44
N HIS A 163 42.33 -0.43 15.47
CA HIS A 163 43.33 0.63 15.63
C HIS A 163 44.69 0.13 15.16
N THR A 164 45.38 0.90 14.32
CA THR A 164 46.77 0.63 13.94
C THR A 164 47.66 1.69 14.56
N LEU A 165 48.57 1.27 15.44
CA LEU A 165 49.57 2.13 16.07
C LEU A 165 50.93 1.84 15.46
N VAL A 166 51.64 2.88 15.03
CA VAL A 166 53.06 2.77 14.67
C VAL A 166 53.88 2.95 15.94
N ILE A 167 54.72 1.97 16.27
CA ILE A 167 55.64 2.05 17.39
C ILE A 167 56.88 2.81 16.90
N ASP A 168 56.92 4.11 17.19
CA ASP A 168 58.06 4.99 16.89
C ASP A 168 58.76 5.40 18.20
N ASP A 169 60.09 5.54 18.16
CA ASP A 169 60.95 5.92 19.30
C ASP A 169 60.79 7.41 19.70
N ARG A 170 59.92 8.13 18.98
CA ARG A 170 59.54 9.52 19.28
C ARG A 170 58.64 9.65 20.51
N HIS A 171 57.93 8.59 20.88
CA HIS A 171 57.05 8.59 22.04
C HIS A 171 57.66 7.78 23.19
N SER A 172 57.48 8.25 24.43
CA SER A 172 57.93 7.49 25.61
C SER A 172 57.21 6.13 25.67
N GLN A 173 57.96 5.08 25.99
CA GLN A 173 57.42 3.72 26.18
C GLN A 173 56.22 3.69 27.14
N TYR A 174 56.24 4.53 28.18
CA TYR A 174 55.13 4.67 29.12
C TYR A 174 53.86 5.23 28.47
N PHE A 175 54.01 6.19 27.57
CA PHE A 175 52.88 6.79 26.85
C PHE A 175 52.25 5.78 25.89
N MET A 176 53.08 5.06 25.12
CA MET A 176 52.62 4.04 24.17
C MET A 176 51.92 2.88 24.88
N THR A 177 52.45 2.44 26.03
CA THR A 177 51.87 1.34 26.80
C THR A 177 50.50 1.71 27.36
N ASN A 178 50.35 2.90 27.95
CA ASN A 178 49.06 3.35 28.47
C ASN A 178 48.03 3.52 27.36
N HIS A 179 48.44 4.09 26.21
CA HIS A 179 47.55 4.27 25.08
C HIS A 179 47.08 2.93 24.48
N LEU A 180 47.98 1.93 24.43
CA LEU A 180 47.64 0.57 24.00
C LEU A 180 46.58 -0.05 24.91
N TRP A 181 46.77 0.06 26.24
CA TRP A 181 45.80 -0.46 27.21
C TRP A 181 44.46 0.27 27.15
N GLU A 182 44.44 1.59 27.00
CA GLU A 182 43.20 2.36 26.82
C GLU A 182 42.40 1.89 25.59
N LEU A 183 43.09 1.60 24.49
CA LEU A 183 42.46 1.13 23.26
C LEU A 183 41.99 -0.33 23.36
N SER A 184 42.68 -1.18 24.13
CA SER A 184 42.31 -2.58 24.27
C SER A 184 41.17 -2.81 25.28
N THR A 185 41.10 -2.02 26.36
CA THR A 185 40.07 -2.19 27.40
C THR A 185 38.82 -1.35 27.18
N GLY A 186 38.83 -0.43 26.21
CA GLY A 186 37.79 0.57 26.05
C GLY A 186 37.74 1.53 27.24
N SER A 187 37.31 2.76 27.00
CA SER A 187 36.81 3.66 28.04
C SER A 187 35.34 3.92 27.81
#